data_AF-A0A7J9PXV4-F1
#
_entry.id   AF-A0A7J9PXV4-F1
#
_cell.length_a   1.000
_cell.length_b   1.000
_cell.length_c   1.000
_cell.angle_alpha   90.00
_cell.angle_beta   90.00
_cell.angle_gamma   90.00
#
_symmetry.space_group_name_H-M   'P 1'
#
loop_
_entity.id
_entity.type
_entity.pdbx_description
1 polymer ?
#
loop_
_entity_poly.entity_id
_entity_poly.type
_entity_poly.pdbx_seq_one_letter_code
_entity_poly.pdbx_strand_id
1 'polypeptide(L)'
;MIENGIFELWKTVNPSLAFSQGLDDYAGKLFIPTKENNEKILEKIKELRDKADNVEKKFLNYLETVVTFREPPECPSSILWTFFGHISKEGINTEHLIMLSENSIRLINTYSKMGYDWPVEIKILT
;
A
#
# COMPACT_ATOMS: atom_id res chain seq x y z
N MET A 1 0.63 -4.41 -22.97
CA MET A 1 1.20 -3.04 -23.06
C MET A 1 1.88 -2.75 -21.72
N ILE A 2 2.91 -1.91 -21.69
CA ILE A 2 3.69 -1.64 -20.47
C ILE A 2 2.82 -0.96 -19.40
N GLU A 3 1.87 -0.14 -19.83
CA GLU A 3 0.88 0.57 -19.04
C GLU A 3 0.04 -0.39 -18.20
N ASN A 4 -0.35 -1.55 -18.73
CA ASN A 4 -1.04 -2.57 -17.95
C ASN A 4 -0.14 -3.09 -16.82
N GLY A 5 1.15 -3.32 -17.09
CA GLY A 5 2.09 -3.76 -16.08
C GLY A 5 2.28 -2.73 -14.97
N ILE A 6 2.36 -1.45 -15.34
CA ILE A 6 2.43 -0.32 -14.40
C ILE A 6 1.14 -0.20 -13.59
N PHE A 7 -0.02 -0.39 -14.21
CA PHE A 7 -1.32 -0.35 -13.54
C PHE A 7 -1.48 -1.49 -12.53
N GLU A 8 -1.09 -2.72 -12.89
CA GLU A 8 -1.08 -3.85 -11.94
C GLU A 8 -0.17 -3.58 -10.75
N LEU A 9 0.99 -2.98 -10.99
CA LEU A 9 1.91 -2.59 -9.94
C LEU A 9 1.29 -1.51 -9.02
N TRP A 10 0.71 -0.47 -9.60
CA TRP A 10 0.09 0.62 -8.84
C TRP A 10 -1.02 0.12 -7.91
N LYS A 11 -1.92 -0.75 -8.39
CA LYS A 11 -2.99 -1.34 -7.56
C LYS A 11 -2.44 -2.23 -6.45
N THR A 12 -1.33 -2.90 -6.70
CA THR A 12 -0.66 -3.75 -5.69
C THR A 12 -0.09 -2.91 -4.55
N VAL A 13 0.50 -1.76 -4.87
CA VAL A 13 1.08 -0.83 -3.89
C VAL A 13 -0.02 0.03 -3.21
N ASN A 14 -1.14 0.27 -3.88
CA ASN A 14 -2.20 1.17 -3.42
C ASN A 14 -3.60 0.51 -3.42
N PRO A 15 -3.82 -0.62 -2.72
CA PRO A 15 -5.08 -1.36 -2.79
C PRO A 15 -6.28 -0.56 -2.26
N SER A 16 -6.11 0.21 -1.18
CA SER A 16 -7.17 1.07 -0.63
C SER A 16 -7.59 2.17 -1.62
N LEU A 17 -6.62 2.78 -2.32
CA LEU A 17 -6.89 3.77 -3.36
C LEU A 17 -7.53 3.14 -4.61
N ALA A 18 -7.07 1.94 -5.00
CA ALA A 18 -7.68 1.17 -6.08
C ALA A 18 -9.17 0.92 -5.81
N PHE A 19 -9.51 0.50 -4.59
CA PHE A 19 -10.90 0.34 -4.19
C PHE A 19 -11.69 1.65 -4.25
N SER A 20 -11.18 2.73 -3.65
CA SER A 20 -11.89 4.01 -3.64
C SER A 20 -12.10 4.60 -5.05
N GLN A 21 -11.27 4.22 -6.01
CA GLN A 21 -11.38 4.59 -7.43
C GLN A 21 -12.21 3.61 -8.29
N GLY A 22 -12.91 2.65 -7.68
CA GLY A 22 -13.90 1.81 -8.35
C GLY A 22 -13.46 0.38 -8.66
N LEU A 23 -12.32 -0.08 -8.15
CA LEU A 23 -11.89 -1.47 -8.30
C LEU A 23 -12.37 -2.30 -7.11
N ASP A 24 -13.61 -2.79 -7.19
CA ASP A 24 -14.30 -3.44 -6.07
C ASP A 24 -13.60 -4.69 -5.54
N ASP A 25 -12.86 -5.41 -6.39
CA ASP A 25 -12.03 -6.57 -6.00
C ASP A 25 -10.92 -6.22 -4.99
N TYR A 26 -10.69 -4.93 -4.72
CA TYR A 26 -9.72 -4.44 -3.74
C TYR A 26 -10.35 -4.04 -2.40
N ALA A 27 -11.65 -4.25 -2.22
CA ALA A 27 -12.32 -4.03 -0.95
C ALA A 27 -11.61 -4.80 0.18
N GLY A 28 -11.50 -4.15 1.35
CA GLY A 28 -10.89 -4.78 2.51
C GLY A 28 -9.37 -4.95 2.46
N LYS A 29 -8.69 -4.48 1.40
CA LYS A 29 -7.24 -4.69 1.23
C LYS A 29 -6.39 -3.49 1.65
N LEU A 30 -5.27 -3.77 2.30
CA LEU A 30 -4.20 -2.82 2.63
C LEU A 30 -2.87 -3.33 2.06
N PHE A 31 -1.97 -2.42 1.73
CA PHE A 31 -0.62 -2.79 1.33
C PHE A 31 0.16 -3.19 2.58
N ILE A 32 0.69 -4.43 2.59
CA ILE A 32 1.49 -4.96 3.69
C ILE A 32 2.95 -5.03 3.23
N PRO A 33 3.84 -4.13 3.71
CA PRO A 33 5.20 -3.98 3.19
C PRO A 33 6.16 -5.01 3.80
N THR A 34 5.87 -6.29 3.64
CA THR A 34 6.84 -7.33 4.03
C THR A 34 8.08 -7.25 3.14
N LYS A 35 9.22 -7.72 3.63
CA LYS A 35 10.47 -7.79 2.84
C LYS A 35 10.23 -8.49 1.49
N GLU A 36 9.56 -9.63 1.50
CA GLU A 36 9.23 -10.41 0.31
C GLU A 36 8.33 -9.63 -0.67
N ASN A 37 7.29 -8.94 -0.18
CA ASN A 37 6.41 -8.15 -1.04
C ASN A 37 7.16 -7.00 -1.69
N ASN A 38 8.00 -6.29 -0.91
CA ASN A 38 8.81 -5.19 -1.43
C ASN A 38 9.82 -5.67 -2.47
N GLU A 39 10.49 -6.81 -2.24
CA GLU A 39 11.42 -7.41 -3.21
C GLU A 39 10.72 -7.74 -4.53
N LYS A 40 9.54 -8.38 -4.50
CA LYS A 40 8.73 -8.67 -5.71
C LYS A 40 8.34 -7.41 -6.47
N ILE A 41 7.95 -6.34 -5.76
CA ILE A 41 7.60 -5.06 -6.37
C ILE A 41 8.82 -4.42 -7.05
N LEU A 42 9.97 -4.43 -6.38
CA LEU A 42 11.22 -3.87 -6.92
C LEU A 42 11.72 -4.62 -8.15
N GLU A 43 11.64 -5.96 -8.13
CA GLU A 43 11.92 -6.78 -9.32
C GLU A 43 10.99 -6.39 -10.47
N LYS A 44 9.70 -6.22 -10.21
CA LYS A 44 8.74 -5.84 -11.25
C LYS A 44 8.98 -4.44 -11.81
N ILE A 45 9.33 -3.49 -10.95
CA ILE A 45 9.73 -2.14 -11.35
C ILE A 45 10.91 -2.19 -12.30
N LYS A 46 11.94 -2.98 -11.96
CA LYS A 46 13.14 -3.13 -12.78
C LYS A 46 12.80 -3.70 -14.16
N GLU A 47 11.98 -4.76 -14.23
CA GLU A 47 11.54 -5.35 -15.50
C GLU A 47 10.81 -4.36 -16.42
N LEU A 48 9.96 -3.49 -15.85
CA LEU A 48 9.18 -2.52 -16.61
C LEU A 48 10.04 -1.34 -17.06
N ARG A 49 10.97 -0.88 -16.20
CA ARG A 49 11.80 0.30 -16.43
C ARG A 49 12.64 0.23 -17.70
N ASP A 50 13.09 -0.96 -18.10
CA ASP A 50 13.92 -1.17 -19.31
C ASP A 50 13.17 -0.83 -20.60
N LYS A 51 11.84 -0.92 -20.59
CA LYS A 51 10.97 -0.70 -21.76
C LYS A 51 10.20 0.62 -21.68
N ALA A 52 10.37 1.36 -20.59
CA ALA A 52 9.59 2.52 -20.24
C ALA A 52 10.09 3.81 -20.91
N ASP A 53 9.15 4.67 -21.28
CA ASP A 53 9.42 6.05 -21.68
C ASP A 53 9.79 6.94 -20.47
N ASN A 54 10.00 8.23 -20.70
CA ASN A 54 10.40 9.17 -19.66
C ASN A 54 9.31 9.43 -18.60
N VAL A 55 8.03 9.41 -18.99
CA VAL A 55 6.91 9.66 -18.08
C VAL A 55 6.68 8.43 -17.22
N GLU A 56 6.66 7.25 -17.84
CA GLU A 56 6.54 5.96 -17.18
C GLU A 56 7.68 5.71 -16.19
N LYS A 57 8.92 6.05 -16.55
CA LYS A 57 10.07 5.99 -15.64
C LYS A 57 9.87 6.85 -14.41
N LYS A 58 9.34 8.07 -14.55
CA LYS A 58 9.05 8.94 -13.41
C LYS A 58 8.01 8.32 -12.48
N PHE A 59 6.97 7.72 -13.04
CA PHE A 59 5.94 7.06 -12.24
C PHE A 59 6.46 5.79 -11.55
N LEU A 60 7.27 4.97 -12.24
CA LEU A 60 7.96 3.82 -11.66
C LEU A 60 8.92 4.23 -10.53
N ASN A 61 9.62 5.36 -10.65
CA ASN A 61 10.48 5.89 -9.58
C ASN A 61 9.67 6.34 -8.36
N TYR A 62 8.49 6.91 -8.56
CA TYR A 62 7.56 7.20 -7.47
C TYR A 62 7.13 5.91 -6.76
N LEU A 63 6.71 4.87 -7.49
CA LEU A 63 6.32 3.58 -6.90
C LEU A 63 7.49 2.91 -6.15
N GLU A 64 8.71 3.01 -6.69
CA GLU A 64 9.93 2.53 -6.00
C GLU A 64 10.14 3.29 -4.68
N THR A 65 9.93 4.60 -4.68
CA THR A 65 10.05 5.42 -3.47
C THR A 65 9.01 5.00 -2.42
N VAL A 66 7.75 4.76 -2.81
CA VAL A 66 6.71 4.29 -1.88
C VAL A 66 7.13 3.02 -1.11
N VAL A 67 7.87 2.10 -1.74
CA VAL A 67 8.28 0.83 -1.10
C VAL A 67 9.66 0.86 -0.45
N THR A 68 10.53 1.81 -0.82
CA THR A 68 11.91 1.90 -0.31
C THR A 68 12.12 3.00 0.72
N PHE A 69 11.27 4.03 0.70
CA PHE A 69 11.45 5.20 1.55
C PHE A 69 11.14 4.85 2.99
N ARG A 70 12.08 5.19 3.88
CA ARG A 70 12.05 4.83 5.30
C ARG A 70 11.63 6.03 6.13
N GLU A 71 10.39 6.45 5.94
CA GLU A 71 9.74 7.38 6.86
C GLU A 71 9.07 6.63 8.01
N PRO A 72 8.94 7.27 9.17
CA PRO A 72 8.12 6.73 10.24
C PRO A 72 6.71 6.42 9.70
N PRO A 73 6.20 5.20 9.91
CA PRO A 73 4.98 4.78 9.26
C PRO A 73 3.76 5.51 9.83
N GLU A 74 2.99 6.16 8.96
CA GLU A 74 1.69 6.78 9.30
C GLU A 74 0.55 5.73 9.38
N CYS A 75 0.85 4.55 9.90
CA CYS A 75 -0.04 3.40 9.89
C CYS A 75 -1.44 3.69 10.50
N PRO A 76 -1.60 4.37 11.65
CA PRO A 76 -2.92 4.66 12.21
C PRO A 76 -3.75 5.58 11.28
N SER A 77 -3.10 6.59 10.70
CA SER A 77 -3.74 7.53 9.78
C SER A 77 -4.20 6.82 8.51
N SER A 78 -3.34 6.00 7.91
CA SER A 78 -3.66 5.22 6.71
C SER A 78 -4.83 4.25 6.94
N ILE A 79 -4.85 3.56 8.09
CA ILE A 79 -5.95 2.70 8.50
C ILE A 79 -7.24 3.52 8.63
N LEU A 80 -7.21 4.61 9.41
CA LEU A 80 -8.38 5.47 9.64
C LEU A 80 -8.98 5.98 8.32
N TRP A 81 -8.15 6.51 7.43
CA TRP A 81 -8.59 7.01 6.12
C TRP A 81 -9.13 5.90 5.23
N THR A 82 -8.58 4.68 5.32
CA THR A 82 -9.10 3.53 4.58
C THR A 82 -10.49 3.12 5.08
N PHE A 83 -10.71 3.05 6.39
CA PHE A 83 -12.03 2.81 6.98
C PHE A 83 -13.03 3.89 6.56
N PHE A 84 -12.63 5.16 6.65
CA PHE A 84 -13.46 6.27 6.22
C PHE A 84 -13.82 6.17 4.73
N GLY A 85 -12.86 5.82 3.87
CA GLY A 85 -13.08 5.63 2.44
C GLY A 85 -14.08 4.53 2.13
N HIS A 86 -14.02 3.40 2.84
CA HIS A 86 -15.00 2.32 2.69
C HIS A 86 -16.39 2.76 3.13
N ILE A 87 -16.51 3.30 4.35
CA ILE A 87 -17.80 3.76 4.87
C ILE A 87 -18.43 4.83 3.97
N SER A 88 -17.62 5.74 3.42
CA SER A 88 -18.09 6.79 2.52
C SER A 88 -18.53 6.27 1.16
N LYS A 89 -17.87 5.22 0.64
CA LYS A 89 -18.15 4.67 -0.69
C LYS A 89 -19.36 3.73 -0.68
N GLU A 90 -19.45 2.84 0.30
CA GLU A 90 -20.42 1.72 0.30
C GLU A 90 -21.30 1.65 1.55
N GLY A 91 -21.17 2.62 2.47
CA GLY A 91 -21.81 2.54 3.78
C GLY A 91 -21.17 1.48 4.66
N ILE A 92 -21.92 0.96 5.63
CA ILE A 92 -21.42 -0.08 6.53
C ILE A 92 -21.54 -1.44 5.84
N ASN A 93 -20.44 -1.91 5.25
CA ASN A 93 -20.28 -3.28 4.79
C ASN A 93 -19.46 -4.09 5.80
N THR A 94 -20.15 -4.88 6.64
CA THR A 94 -19.51 -5.61 7.75
C THR A 94 -18.40 -6.55 7.30
N GLU A 95 -18.54 -7.22 6.16
CA GLU A 95 -17.52 -8.14 5.64
C GLU A 95 -16.23 -7.40 5.32
N HIS A 96 -16.30 -6.32 4.55
CA HIS A 96 -15.14 -5.52 4.20
C HIS A 96 -14.49 -4.86 5.42
N LEU A 97 -15.28 -4.40 6.39
CA LEU A 97 -14.77 -3.80 7.64
C LEU A 97 -14.05 -4.83 8.54
N ILE A 98 -14.50 -6.08 8.56
CA ILE A 98 -13.78 -7.17 9.25
C ILE A 98 -12.45 -7.43 8.54
N MET A 99 -12.45 -7.58 7.21
CA MET A 99 -11.23 -7.77 6.43
C MET A 99 -10.22 -6.63 6.62
N LEU A 100 -10.70 -5.37 6.66
CA LEU A 100 -9.86 -4.22 6.97
C LEU A 100 -9.25 -4.31 8.36
N SER A 101 -10.03 -4.73 9.36
CA SER A 101 -9.55 -4.86 10.74
C SER A 101 -8.42 -5.90 10.83
N GLU A 102 -8.59 -7.04 10.18
CA GLU A 102 -7.56 -8.09 10.12
C GLU A 102 -6.30 -7.62 9.39
N ASN A 103 -6.45 -6.96 8.24
CA ASN A 103 -5.32 -6.42 7.48
C ASN A 103 -4.63 -5.25 8.21
N SER A 104 -5.37 -4.47 9.01
CA SER A 104 -4.81 -3.41 9.86
C SER A 104 -3.90 -3.99 10.94
N ILE A 105 -4.33 -5.07 11.60
CA ILE A 105 -3.51 -5.80 12.57
C ILE A 105 -2.23 -6.34 11.91
N ARG A 106 -2.34 -6.93 10.70
CA ARG A 106 -1.18 -7.41 9.93
C ARG A 106 -0.21 -6.29 9.56
N LEU A 107 -0.73 -5.12 9.17
CA LEU A 107 0.07 -3.94 8.84
C LEU A 107 0.85 -3.45 10.05
N ILE A 108 0.17 -3.22 11.18
CA ILE A 108 0.79 -2.80 12.45
C ILE A 108 1.89 -3.78 12.86
N ASN A 109 1.58 -5.09 12.85
CA ASN A 109 2.54 -6.14 13.20
C ASN A 109 3.74 -6.23 12.25
N THR A 110 3.58 -5.84 10.99
CA THR A 110 4.68 -5.81 10.02
C THR A 110 5.64 -4.67 10.36
N TYR A 111 5.11 -3.47 10.62
CA TYR A 111 5.93 -2.32 10.99
C TYR A 111 6.63 -2.48 12.34
N SER A 112 5.97 -3.05 13.36
CA SER A 112 6.60 -3.28 14.67
C SER A 112 7.80 -4.23 14.58
N LYS A 113 7.79 -5.17 13.63
CA LYS A 113 8.88 -6.13 13.40
C LYS A 113 10.03 -5.58 12.55
N MET A 114 9.86 -4.43 11.89
CA MET A 114 10.92 -3.84 11.06
C MET A 114 12.10 -3.31 11.87
N GLY A 115 11.93 -3.13 13.19
CA GLY A 115 13.05 -2.86 14.11
C GLY A 115 13.72 -1.50 13.94
N TYR A 116 13.03 -0.53 13.33
CA TYR A 116 13.51 0.84 13.21
C TYR A 116 13.28 1.60 14.53
N ASP A 117 14.25 2.40 14.97
CA ASP A 117 14.08 3.30 16.12
C ASP A 117 13.36 4.58 15.67
N TRP A 118 12.03 4.51 15.61
CA TRP A 118 11.21 5.66 15.27
C TRP A 118 11.20 6.69 16.40
N PRO A 119 11.05 8.00 16.09
CA PRO A 119 10.87 9.03 17.10
C PRO A 119 9.75 8.68 18.09
N VAL A 120 9.92 9.05 19.37
CA VAL A 120 9.04 8.64 20.48
C VAL A 120 7.56 9.01 20.23
N GLU A 121 7.28 10.14 19.58
CA GLU A 121 5.92 10.58 19.26
C GLU A 121 5.18 9.67 18.25
N ILE A 122 5.92 8.80 17.56
CA ILE A 122 5.40 7.88 16.53
C ILE A 122 5.26 6.44 17.09
N LYS A 123 5.67 6.22 18.35
CA LYS A 123 5.58 4.93 19.07
C LYS A 123 4.19 4.60 19.61
N ILE A 124 3.14 5.35 19.23
CA ILE A 124 1.75 5.00 19.59
C ILE A 124 1.40 3.55 19.15
N LEU A 125 2.15 2.98 18.20
CA LEU A 125 2.01 1.63 17.70
C LEU A 125 3.13 0.63 18.08
N THR A 126 4.20 1.03 18.78
CA THR A 126 5.38 0.17 19.05
C THR A 126 5.83 0.21 20.49
#